data_AF-A0AAN8HXF7-F1
#
_entry.id   AF-A0AAN8HXF7-F1
#
_cell.length_a   1.000
_cell.length_b   1.000
_cell.length_c   1.000
_cell.angle_alpha   90.00
_cell.angle_beta   90.00
_cell.angle_gamma   90.00
#
_symmetry.space_group_name_H-M   'P 1'
#
loop_
_entity.id
_entity.type
_entity.pdbx_description
1 polymer ?
#
loop_
_entity_poly.entity_id
_entity_poly.type
_entity_poly.pdbx_seq_one_letter_code
_entity_poly.pdbx_strand_id
1 'polypeptide(L)'
;MGSFKGHALPGSFFLLAGVWWTVKHSLCFSSRRTKSLRTSSRAAQRRLEVIEGSAVLLCSVVGMLLEQFSAQGPALQLFDSSQQRWTSLMNWQHSTMYLFFSLWAAVSLVVHSSEAAPLALDRLMLAAAFFNEGFLFLYHLHGRAPLDVHLHHLLLFCVFGLALLCLLEVFQRGNLVLELLRCALTLLQGSWFWQIGFVLYSPHGQVWDQSDHNNMMFVTMCFSWHLAVAMVIVSGIYAAVTCVVRSRLRRIPPMEMGLLKPREREPESEDEVL
;
A
#
# COMPACT_ATOMS: atom_id res chain seq x y z
N MET A 1 -3.95 -23.63 10.54
CA MET A 1 -4.99 -23.77 9.49
C MET A 1 -5.46 -22.39 9.11
N GLY A 2 -5.81 -22.16 7.83
CA GLY A 2 -6.42 -20.90 7.41
C GLY A 2 -7.81 -20.73 8.03
N SER A 3 -8.26 -19.49 8.15
CA SER A 3 -9.61 -19.16 8.61
C SER A 3 -10.16 -17.98 7.83
N PHE A 4 -11.48 -17.81 7.84
CA PHE A 4 -12.12 -16.64 7.23
C PHE A 4 -11.54 -15.34 7.78
N LYS A 5 -11.46 -15.21 9.11
CA LYS A 5 -10.89 -14.04 9.79
C LYS A 5 -9.43 -13.82 9.42
N GLY A 6 -8.66 -14.90 9.31
CA GLY A 6 -7.26 -14.86 8.90
C GLY A 6 -7.04 -14.32 7.49
N HIS A 7 -8.05 -14.34 6.62
CA HIS A 7 -7.98 -13.73 5.28
C HIS A 7 -8.68 -12.37 5.22
N ALA A 8 -9.85 -12.24 5.83
CA ALA A 8 -10.63 -11.00 5.81
C ALA A 8 -9.91 -9.84 6.51
N LEU A 9 -9.18 -10.12 7.60
CA LEU A 9 -8.44 -9.10 8.35
C LEU A 9 -7.29 -8.49 7.52
N PRO A 10 -6.29 -9.25 7.01
CA PRO A 10 -5.27 -8.67 6.13
C PRO A 10 -5.88 -8.09 4.85
N GLY A 11 -6.90 -8.74 4.28
CA GLY A 11 -7.61 -8.22 3.12
C GLY A 11 -8.17 -6.81 3.33
N SER A 12 -8.75 -6.56 4.51
CA SER A 12 -9.28 -5.24 4.89
C SER A 12 -8.18 -4.19 5.03
N PHE A 13 -7.02 -4.54 5.62
CA PHE A 13 -5.88 -3.61 5.70
C PHE A 13 -5.39 -3.19 4.32
N PHE A 14 -5.23 -4.15 3.40
CA PHE A 14 -4.81 -3.85 2.03
C PHE A 14 -5.85 -3.02 1.25
N LEU A 15 -7.15 -3.28 1.43
CA LEU A 15 -8.20 -2.46 0.82
C LEU A 15 -8.15 -1.00 1.31
N LEU A 16 -8.07 -0.81 2.63
CA LEU A 16 -7.96 0.54 3.22
C LEU A 16 -6.68 1.25 2.77
N ALA A 17 -5.54 0.54 2.75
CA ALA A 17 -4.27 1.08 2.28
C ALA A 17 -4.33 1.48 0.79
N GLY A 18 -4.92 0.64 -0.06
CA GLY A 18 -5.06 0.93 -1.50
C GLY A 18 -5.92 2.18 -1.76
N VAL A 19 -7.05 2.34 -1.08
CA VAL A 19 -7.88 3.56 -1.18
C VAL A 19 -7.12 4.77 -0.64
N TRP A 20 -6.54 4.66 0.55
CA TRP A 20 -5.78 5.73 1.20
C TRP A 20 -4.62 6.22 0.32
N TRP A 21 -3.80 5.31 -0.19
CA TRP A 21 -2.69 5.63 -1.08
C TRP A 21 -3.16 6.27 -2.38
N THR A 22 -4.27 5.80 -2.96
CA THR A 22 -4.83 6.43 -4.17
C THR A 22 -5.17 7.89 -3.92
N VAL A 23 -5.87 8.20 -2.81
CA VAL A 23 -6.21 9.57 -2.43
C VAL A 23 -4.94 10.39 -2.19
N LYS A 24 -3.99 9.86 -1.41
CA LYS A 24 -2.71 10.52 -1.08
C LYS A 24 -1.92 10.89 -2.33
N HIS A 25 -1.69 9.94 -3.24
CA HIS A 25 -0.91 10.17 -4.47
C HIS A 25 -1.62 11.12 -5.44
N SER A 26 -2.94 11.01 -5.57
CA SER A 26 -3.75 11.92 -6.39
C SER A 26 -3.69 13.37 -5.89
N LEU A 27 -3.77 13.57 -4.57
CA LEU A 27 -3.61 14.89 -3.93
C LEU A 27 -2.20 15.44 -4.12
N CYS A 28 -1.18 14.61 -3.85
CA CYS A 28 0.22 15.02 -4.01
C CYS A 28 0.52 15.45 -5.46
N PHE A 29 0.04 14.69 -6.45
CA PHE A 29 0.21 15.02 -7.86
C PHE A 29 -0.49 16.33 -8.23
N SER A 30 -1.72 16.53 -7.76
CA SER A 30 -2.50 17.76 -8.02
C SER A 30 -1.87 19.00 -7.38
N SER A 31 -1.35 18.87 -6.16
CA SER A 31 -0.65 19.95 -5.45
C SER A 31 0.67 20.34 -6.12
N ARG A 32 1.43 19.37 -6.67
CA ARG A 32 2.70 19.66 -7.38
C ARG A 32 2.52 20.60 -8.59
N ARG A 33 1.38 20.50 -9.29
CA ARG A 33 1.05 21.36 -10.43
C ARG A 33 0.76 22.81 -10.05
N THR A 34 0.46 23.11 -8.78
CA THR A 34 0.10 24.47 -8.34
C THR A 34 1.18 25.05 -7.44
N LYS A 35 1.84 26.14 -7.87
CA LYS A 35 2.97 26.74 -7.13
C LYS A 35 2.59 27.20 -5.71
N SER A 36 1.39 27.76 -5.52
CA SER A 36 0.88 28.26 -4.22
C SER A 36 0.67 27.14 -3.18
N LEU A 37 0.20 25.95 -3.59
CA LEU A 37 -0.07 24.84 -2.66
C LEU A 37 1.19 24.04 -2.30
N ARG A 38 2.30 24.25 -3.02
CA ARG A 38 3.47 23.36 -2.97
C ARG A 38 4.20 23.34 -1.63
N THR A 39 4.33 24.49 -0.95
CA THR A 39 5.12 24.60 0.30
C THR A 39 4.33 24.08 1.50
N SER A 40 3.09 24.53 1.67
CA SER A 40 2.16 24.01 2.70
C SER A 40 1.93 22.50 2.55
N SER A 41 1.86 22.01 1.30
CA SER A 41 1.69 20.59 1.00
C SER A 41 2.88 19.71 1.41
N ARG A 42 4.13 20.22 1.47
CA ARG A 42 5.30 19.37 1.83
C ARG A 42 5.32 19.01 3.31
N ALA A 43 5.06 19.97 4.19
CA ALA A 43 4.98 19.73 5.63
C ALA A 43 3.79 18.81 5.96
N ALA A 44 2.64 19.04 5.32
CA ALA A 44 1.48 18.17 5.44
C ALA A 44 1.78 16.75 4.94
N GLN A 45 2.44 16.61 3.77
CA GLN A 45 2.83 15.32 3.24
C GLN A 45 3.76 14.57 4.20
N ARG A 46 4.79 15.24 4.73
CA ARG A 46 5.70 14.63 5.72
C ARG A 46 4.94 14.13 6.95
N ARG A 47 4.00 14.92 7.49
CA ARG A 47 3.16 14.50 8.62
C ARG A 47 2.32 13.27 8.28
N LEU A 48 1.76 13.20 7.07
CA LEU A 48 0.98 12.05 6.62
C LEU A 48 1.85 10.79 6.50
N GLU A 49 3.07 10.89 5.95
CA GLU A 49 3.99 9.75 5.88
C GLU A 49 4.38 9.27 7.29
N VAL A 50 4.58 10.19 8.24
CA VAL A 50 4.87 9.83 9.64
C VAL A 50 3.67 9.15 10.31
N ILE A 51 2.46 9.70 10.18
CA ILE A 51 1.25 9.09 10.74
C ILE A 51 1.01 7.70 10.16
N GLU A 52 1.17 7.55 8.85
CA GLU A 52 1.04 6.27 8.15
C GLU A 52 2.09 5.26 8.64
N GLY A 53 3.36 5.64 8.65
CA GLY A 53 4.44 4.79 9.15
C GLY A 53 4.22 4.38 10.61
N SER A 54 3.77 5.30 11.47
CA SER A 54 3.43 4.98 12.87
C SER A 54 2.24 4.02 12.98
N ALA A 55 1.19 4.22 12.18
CA ALA A 55 0.02 3.36 12.19
C ALA A 55 0.37 1.94 11.72
N VAL A 56 1.12 1.81 10.62
CA VAL A 56 1.56 0.50 10.13
C VAL A 56 2.46 -0.18 11.15
N LEU A 57 3.46 0.52 11.69
CA LEU A 57 4.38 -0.03 12.70
C LEU A 57 3.62 -0.54 13.93
N LEU A 58 2.66 0.25 14.43
CA LEU A 58 1.83 -0.15 15.57
C LEU A 58 1.02 -1.41 15.23
N CYS A 59 0.31 -1.41 14.10
CA CYS A 59 -0.52 -2.54 13.70
C CYS A 59 0.30 -3.81 13.48
N SER A 60 1.47 -3.71 12.86
CA SER A 60 2.33 -4.86 12.58
C SER A 60 3.00 -5.41 13.85
N VAL A 61 3.45 -4.55 14.76
CA VAL A 61 3.97 -4.97 16.08
C VAL A 61 2.87 -5.63 16.91
N VAL A 62 1.67 -5.03 16.97
CA VAL A 62 0.53 -5.64 17.66
C VAL A 62 0.16 -6.99 17.04
N GLY A 63 0.12 -7.09 15.70
CA GLY A 63 -0.13 -8.35 15.00
C GLY A 63 0.89 -9.44 15.36
N MET A 64 2.18 -9.09 15.37
CA MET A 64 3.25 -9.99 15.78
C MET A 64 3.10 -10.45 17.23
N LEU A 65 2.77 -9.53 18.16
CA LEU A 65 2.55 -9.87 19.57
C LEU A 65 1.32 -10.78 19.75
N LEU A 66 0.23 -10.55 19.01
CA LEU A 66 -0.97 -11.40 19.08
C LEU A 66 -0.69 -12.81 18.54
N GLU A 67 0.07 -12.94 17.45
CA GLU A 67 0.46 -14.25 16.93
C GLU A 67 1.34 -15.03 17.91
N GLN A 68 2.23 -14.34 18.64
CA GLN A 68 3.13 -14.98 19.60
C GLN A 68 2.48 -15.28 20.96
N PHE A 69 1.68 -14.35 21.50
CA PHE A 69 1.24 -14.37 22.90
C PHE A 69 -0.27 -14.52 23.10
N SER A 70 -1.05 -14.72 22.04
CA SER A 70 -2.45 -15.14 22.21
C SER A 70 -2.52 -16.51 22.89
N ALA A 71 -3.71 -16.88 23.39
CA ALA A 71 -3.93 -18.17 24.05
C ALA A 71 -3.57 -19.40 23.20
N GLN A 72 -3.45 -19.24 21.87
CA GLN A 72 -3.06 -20.29 20.92
C GLN A 72 -1.66 -20.06 20.33
N GLY A 73 -0.96 -19.00 20.75
CA GLY A 73 0.36 -18.63 20.26
C GLY A 73 1.48 -19.48 20.88
N PRO A 74 2.65 -19.57 20.21
CA PRO A 74 3.79 -20.37 20.69
C PRO A 74 4.56 -19.76 21.87
N ALA A 75 4.24 -18.54 22.31
CA ALA A 75 4.94 -17.82 23.39
C ALA A 75 6.47 -17.79 23.21
N LEU A 76 6.93 -17.49 21.99
CA LEU A 76 8.34 -17.51 21.57
C LEU A 76 9.02 -18.89 21.58
N GLN A 77 8.29 -19.97 21.87
CA GLN A 77 8.80 -21.32 21.75
C GLN A 77 8.76 -21.77 20.30
N LEU A 78 9.93 -21.89 19.66
CA LEU A 78 10.02 -22.33 18.27
C LEU A 78 10.02 -23.86 18.13
N PHE A 79 10.65 -24.55 19.08
CA PHE A 79 10.84 -25.99 19.05
C PHE A 79 10.49 -26.62 20.40
N ASP A 80 9.73 -27.70 20.37
CA ASP A 80 9.45 -28.53 21.53
C ASP A 80 10.46 -29.70 21.57
N SER A 81 11.49 -29.54 22.39
CA SER A 81 12.53 -30.56 22.60
C SER A 81 11.99 -31.86 23.19
N SER A 82 10.86 -31.83 23.91
CA SER A 82 10.27 -33.03 24.50
C SER A 82 9.61 -33.92 23.44
N GLN A 83 9.02 -33.29 22.43
CA GLN A 83 8.29 -33.98 21.36
C GLN A 83 9.03 -33.96 20.00
N GLN A 84 10.24 -33.40 19.98
CA GLN A 84 11.10 -33.27 18.80
C GLN A 84 10.36 -32.68 17.59
N ARG A 85 9.52 -31.67 17.82
CA ARG A 85 8.70 -31.05 16.78
C ARG A 85 8.69 -29.54 16.87
N TRP A 86 8.47 -28.91 15.71
CA TRP A 86 8.26 -27.47 15.62
C TRP A 86 6.91 -27.06 16.21
N THR A 87 6.89 -25.93 16.89
CA THR A 87 5.68 -25.41 17.55
C THR A 87 5.05 -24.31 16.71
N SER A 88 3.78 -24.48 16.33
CA SER A 88 2.94 -23.44 15.71
C SER A 88 3.61 -22.67 14.56
N LEU A 89 4.23 -23.38 13.60
CA LEU A 89 4.96 -22.78 12.47
C LEU A 89 4.14 -21.77 11.66
N MET A 90 2.82 -21.94 11.58
CA MET A 90 1.94 -20.99 10.90
C MET A 90 1.97 -19.61 11.57
N ASN A 91 1.89 -19.55 12.90
CA ASN A 91 1.98 -18.31 13.67
C ASN A 91 3.37 -17.68 13.52
N TRP A 92 4.43 -18.49 13.42
CA TRP A 92 5.77 -18.01 13.11
C TRP A 92 5.86 -17.41 11.72
N GLN A 93 5.29 -18.02 10.69
CA GLN A 93 5.24 -17.45 9.34
C GLN A 93 4.50 -16.09 9.32
N HIS A 94 3.35 -15.99 9.99
CA HIS A 94 2.65 -14.71 10.12
C HIS A 94 3.47 -13.67 10.89
N SER A 95 4.13 -14.09 11.98
CA SER A 95 5.00 -13.20 12.76
C SER A 95 6.18 -12.69 11.92
N THR A 96 6.76 -13.53 11.07
CA THR A 96 7.81 -13.12 10.11
C THR A 96 7.27 -12.13 9.09
N MET A 97 6.08 -12.35 8.54
CA MET A 97 5.44 -11.40 7.64
C MET A 97 5.24 -10.03 8.33
N TYR A 98 4.68 -10.01 9.54
CA TYR A 98 4.52 -8.77 10.33
C TYR A 98 5.84 -8.10 10.66
N LEU A 99 6.91 -8.87 10.92
CA LEU A 99 8.25 -8.32 11.15
C LEU A 99 8.74 -7.52 9.94
N PHE A 100 8.60 -8.04 8.72
CA PHE A 100 9.06 -7.33 7.52
C PHE A 100 8.27 -6.04 7.25
N PHE A 101 6.94 -6.05 7.44
CA PHE A 101 6.16 -4.81 7.38
C PHE A 101 6.50 -3.82 8.50
N SER A 102 6.84 -4.31 9.70
CA SER A 102 7.34 -3.48 10.81
C SER A 102 8.68 -2.83 10.47
N LEU A 103 9.60 -3.60 9.88
CA LEU A 103 10.92 -3.09 9.45
C LEU A 103 10.77 -2.02 8.37
N TRP A 104 9.89 -2.24 7.37
CA TRP A 104 9.56 -1.21 6.40
C TRP A 104 9.00 0.05 7.06
N ALA A 105 8.01 -0.08 7.94
CA ALA A 105 7.38 1.06 8.61
C ALA A 105 8.38 1.86 9.47
N ALA A 106 9.27 1.18 10.20
CA ALA A 106 10.33 1.82 10.97
C ALA A 106 11.31 2.59 10.06
N VAL A 107 11.74 1.97 8.96
CA VAL A 107 12.59 2.64 7.96
C VAL A 107 11.88 3.85 7.34
N SER A 108 10.58 3.71 7.03
CA SER A 108 9.76 4.81 6.50
C SER A 108 9.71 5.99 7.47
N LEU A 109 9.56 5.72 8.77
CA LEU A 109 9.61 6.75 9.80
C LEU A 109 10.97 7.44 9.86
N VAL A 110 12.07 6.71 9.79
CA VAL A 110 13.42 7.30 9.77
C VAL A 110 13.63 8.17 8.54
N VAL A 111 13.25 7.67 7.36
CA VAL A 111 13.35 8.37 6.07
C VAL A 111 12.52 9.66 6.05
N HIS A 112 11.33 9.66 6.65
CA HIS A 112 10.45 10.83 6.64
C HIS A 112 10.62 11.74 7.86
N SER A 113 11.27 11.28 8.94
CA SER A 113 11.51 12.07 10.16
C SER A 113 12.93 12.61 10.28
N SER A 114 13.87 12.11 9.49
CA SER A 114 15.27 12.55 9.47
C SER A 114 15.76 12.75 8.03
N GLU A 115 16.89 13.44 7.88
CA GLU A 115 17.60 13.54 6.59
C GLU A 115 18.70 12.47 6.46
N ALA A 116 18.79 11.52 7.41
CA ALA A 116 19.90 10.58 7.52
C ALA A 116 19.85 9.41 6.53
N ALA A 117 18.71 9.17 5.88
CA ALA A 117 18.51 8.01 5.01
C ALA A 117 17.98 8.42 3.63
N PRO A 118 18.41 7.73 2.55
CA PRO A 118 17.93 8.02 1.21
C PRO A 118 16.46 7.63 1.09
N LEU A 119 15.67 8.51 0.46
CA LEU A 119 14.24 8.30 0.20
C LEU A 119 13.95 6.95 -0.50
N ALA A 120 14.87 6.51 -1.37
CA ALA A 120 14.81 5.23 -2.08
C ALA A 120 14.66 4.01 -1.15
N LEU A 121 15.21 4.09 0.07
CA LEU A 121 15.21 2.99 1.04
C LEU A 121 13.79 2.62 1.49
N ASP A 122 12.88 3.60 1.57
CA ASP A 122 11.46 3.36 1.88
C ASP A 122 10.82 2.39 0.87
N ARG A 123 11.02 2.63 -0.43
CA ARG A 123 10.47 1.78 -1.49
C ARG A 123 11.13 0.42 -1.58
N LEU A 124 12.45 0.37 -1.35
CA LEU A 124 13.19 -0.88 -1.32
C LEU A 124 12.71 -1.79 -0.18
N MET A 125 12.49 -1.24 1.01
CA MET A 125 11.99 -2.01 2.15
C MET A 125 10.55 -2.47 1.97
N LEU A 126 9.70 -1.66 1.32
CA LEU A 126 8.34 -2.09 0.96
C LEU A 126 8.36 -3.23 -0.06
N ALA A 127 9.25 -3.16 -1.06
CA ALA A 127 9.45 -4.24 -2.02
C ALA A 127 9.91 -5.53 -1.32
N ALA A 128 10.85 -5.43 -0.38
CA ALA A 128 11.32 -6.56 0.41
C ALA A 128 10.21 -7.17 1.29
N ALA A 129 9.32 -6.34 1.85
CA ALA A 129 8.19 -6.82 2.65
C ALA A 129 7.18 -7.62 1.80
N PHE A 130 6.75 -7.09 0.64
CA PHE A 130 5.89 -7.83 -0.27
C PHE A 130 6.57 -9.08 -0.84
N PHE A 131 7.86 -9.02 -1.15
CA PHE A 131 8.60 -10.19 -1.61
C PHE A 131 8.63 -11.29 -0.54
N ASN A 132 8.88 -10.93 0.72
CA ASN A 132 8.87 -11.88 1.83
C ASN A 132 7.47 -12.48 2.06
N GLU A 133 6.41 -11.67 2.00
CA GLU A 133 5.02 -12.14 2.05
C GLU A 133 4.76 -13.20 0.96
N GLY A 134 5.09 -12.90 -0.30
CA GLY A 134 4.93 -13.83 -1.41
C GLY A 134 5.78 -15.10 -1.25
N PHE A 135 7.02 -14.96 -0.77
CA PHE A 135 7.92 -16.08 -0.52
C PHE A 135 7.36 -17.05 0.54
N LEU A 136 6.84 -16.52 1.65
CA LEU A 136 6.24 -17.33 2.71
C LEU A 136 4.98 -18.05 2.20
N PHE A 137 4.12 -17.36 1.46
CA PHE A 137 2.92 -17.97 0.88
C PHE A 137 3.24 -19.06 -0.12
N LEU A 138 4.26 -18.90 -0.96
CA LEU A 138 4.63 -19.90 -1.97
C LEU A 138 4.92 -21.26 -1.33
N TYR A 139 5.72 -21.29 -0.26
CA TYR A 139 6.10 -22.55 0.38
C TYR A 139 5.05 -23.12 1.34
N HIS A 140 4.06 -22.30 1.72
CA HIS A 140 2.92 -22.71 2.53
C HIS A 140 1.85 -23.52 1.76
N LEU A 141 1.92 -23.57 0.43
CA LEU A 141 0.92 -24.26 -0.41
C LEU A 141 1.13 -25.77 -0.57
N HIS A 142 2.29 -26.30 -0.16
CA HIS A 142 2.58 -27.73 -0.32
C HIS A 142 1.56 -28.60 0.42
N GLY A 143 1.03 -29.61 -0.26
CA GLY A 143 0.08 -30.58 0.30
C GLY A 143 -1.36 -30.09 0.45
N ARG A 144 -1.72 -28.93 -0.12
CA ARG A 144 -3.09 -28.41 -0.13
C ARG A 144 -3.90 -28.91 -1.31
N ALA A 145 -5.22 -28.78 -1.21
CA ALA A 145 -6.14 -29.14 -2.26
C ALA A 145 -5.97 -28.22 -3.50
N PRO A 146 -6.26 -28.71 -4.72
CA PRO A 146 -5.96 -28.00 -5.96
C PRO A 146 -6.57 -26.59 -6.06
N LEU A 147 -7.83 -26.40 -5.65
CA LEU A 147 -8.48 -25.09 -5.68
C LEU A 147 -7.85 -24.09 -4.69
N ASP A 148 -7.51 -24.52 -3.48
CA ASP A 148 -6.79 -23.71 -2.47
C ASP A 148 -5.44 -23.24 -3.03
N VAL A 149 -4.69 -24.17 -3.63
CA VAL A 149 -3.42 -23.87 -4.30
C VAL A 149 -3.61 -22.83 -5.41
N HIS A 150 -4.61 -23.01 -6.29
CA HIS A 150 -4.86 -22.11 -7.42
C HIS A 150 -5.21 -20.68 -6.96
N LEU A 151 -6.12 -20.56 -5.98
CA LEU A 151 -6.50 -19.30 -5.37
C LEU A 151 -5.30 -18.51 -4.84
N HIS A 152 -4.40 -19.19 -4.13
CA HIS A 152 -3.20 -18.56 -3.59
C HIS A 152 -2.14 -18.30 -4.67
N HIS A 153 -2.04 -19.09 -5.74
CA HIS A 153 -1.15 -18.75 -6.87
C HIS A 153 -1.56 -17.43 -7.53
N LEU A 154 -2.86 -17.19 -7.71
CA LEU A 154 -3.37 -15.90 -8.20
C LEU A 154 -2.99 -14.75 -7.25
N LEU A 155 -3.06 -14.96 -5.93
CA LEU A 155 -2.56 -14.01 -4.94
C LEU A 155 -1.05 -13.77 -5.11
N LEU A 156 -0.25 -14.82 -5.27
CA LEU A 156 1.20 -14.74 -5.44
C LEU A 156 1.60 -13.89 -6.63
N PHE A 157 0.93 -14.04 -7.78
CA PHE A 157 1.18 -13.17 -8.95
C PHE A 157 0.95 -11.69 -8.61
N CYS A 158 -0.10 -11.37 -7.85
CA CYS A 158 -0.38 -10.01 -7.40
C CYS A 158 0.72 -9.49 -6.44
N VAL A 159 1.09 -10.29 -5.44
CA VAL A 159 2.07 -9.92 -4.41
C VAL A 159 3.47 -9.75 -4.98
N PHE A 160 3.94 -10.66 -5.83
CA PHE A 160 5.20 -10.50 -6.53
C PHE A 160 5.17 -9.34 -7.53
N GLY A 161 4.03 -9.10 -8.18
CA GLY A 161 3.81 -7.90 -9.00
C GLY A 161 3.96 -6.61 -8.18
N LEU A 162 3.40 -6.56 -6.97
CA LEU A 162 3.57 -5.44 -6.04
C LEU A 162 5.02 -5.25 -5.60
N ALA A 163 5.71 -6.34 -5.24
CA ALA A 163 7.13 -6.30 -4.90
C ALA A 163 7.96 -5.72 -6.05
N LEU A 164 7.72 -6.18 -7.28
CA LEU A 164 8.38 -5.68 -8.48
C LEU A 164 8.07 -4.20 -8.74
N LEU A 165 6.80 -3.78 -8.63
CA LEU A 165 6.44 -2.37 -8.80
C LEU A 165 7.09 -1.47 -7.75
N CYS A 166 7.13 -1.90 -6.49
CA CYS A 166 7.82 -1.16 -5.43
C CYS A 166 9.32 -1.05 -5.72
N LEU A 167 9.94 -2.10 -6.27
CA LEU A 167 11.33 -2.08 -6.69
C LEU A 167 11.56 -1.14 -7.88
N LEU A 168 10.66 -1.11 -8.87
CA LEU A 168 10.73 -0.17 -9.98
C LEU A 168 10.58 1.28 -9.50
N GLU A 169 9.75 1.54 -8.49
CA GLU A 169 9.61 2.87 -7.86
C GLU A 169 10.88 3.35 -7.15
N VAL A 170 11.84 2.46 -6.83
CA VAL A 170 13.17 2.85 -6.33
C VAL A 170 13.91 3.68 -7.38
N PHE A 171 13.81 3.30 -8.66
CA PHE A 171 14.50 3.94 -9.78
C PHE A 171 13.64 5.03 -10.44
N GLN A 172 12.32 4.86 -10.47
CA GLN A 172 11.37 5.73 -11.18
C GLN A 172 10.42 6.45 -10.21
N ARG A 173 10.97 7.01 -9.12
CA ARG A 173 10.18 7.65 -8.05
C ARG A 173 9.37 8.84 -8.58
N GLY A 174 8.10 8.91 -8.16
CA GLY A 174 7.21 10.01 -8.53
C GLY A 174 6.52 9.85 -9.89
N ASN A 175 6.70 8.70 -10.55
CA ASN A 175 5.88 8.33 -11.69
C ASN A 175 4.47 7.97 -11.21
N LEU A 176 3.51 8.86 -11.49
CA LEU A 176 2.12 8.70 -11.07
C LEU A 176 1.51 7.37 -11.56
N VAL A 177 1.85 6.92 -12.77
CA VAL A 177 1.28 5.69 -13.34
C VAL A 177 1.70 4.48 -12.51
N LEU A 178 2.99 4.40 -12.13
CA LEU A 178 3.47 3.34 -11.25
C LEU A 178 2.83 3.39 -9.87
N GLU A 179 2.70 4.60 -9.29
CA GLU A 179 2.08 4.79 -7.98
C GLU A 179 0.61 4.37 -7.97
N LEU A 180 -0.16 4.73 -9.01
CA LEU A 180 -1.57 4.34 -9.15
C LEU A 180 -1.72 2.85 -9.45
N LEU A 181 -0.84 2.27 -10.27
CA LEU A 181 -0.83 0.83 -10.55
C LEU A 181 -0.54 0.03 -9.27
N ARG A 182 0.40 0.46 -8.44
CA ARG A 182 0.65 -0.12 -7.12
C ARG A 182 -0.62 -0.08 -6.27
N CYS A 183 -1.33 1.06 -6.23
CA CYS A 183 -2.60 1.15 -5.49
C CYS A 183 -3.66 0.18 -6.01
N ALA A 184 -3.79 0.02 -7.33
CA ALA A 184 -4.73 -0.91 -7.94
C ALA A 184 -4.39 -2.37 -7.57
N LEU A 185 -3.11 -2.75 -7.62
CA LEU A 185 -2.69 -4.08 -7.18
C LEU A 185 -2.86 -4.29 -5.67
N THR A 186 -2.69 -3.26 -4.83
CA THR A 186 -2.97 -3.37 -3.38
C THR A 186 -4.46 -3.61 -3.13
N LEU A 187 -5.35 -2.95 -3.88
CA LEU A 187 -6.79 -3.23 -3.82
C LEU A 187 -7.13 -4.64 -4.32
N LEU A 188 -6.46 -5.09 -5.40
CA LEU A 188 -6.60 -6.46 -5.90
C LEU A 188 -6.19 -7.47 -4.83
N GLN A 189 -4.99 -7.34 -4.25
CA GLN A 189 -4.52 -8.19 -3.16
C GLN A 189 -5.53 -8.24 -2.01
N GLY A 190 -5.99 -7.08 -1.55
CA GLY A 190 -6.94 -6.99 -0.43
C GLY A 190 -8.30 -7.63 -0.72
N SER A 191 -8.89 -7.33 -1.87
CA SER A 191 -10.16 -7.94 -2.29
C SER A 191 -10.02 -9.44 -2.57
N TRP A 192 -8.85 -9.87 -3.04
CA TRP A 192 -8.58 -11.29 -3.31
C TRP A 192 -8.44 -12.10 -2.03
N PHE A 193 -7.82 -11.56 -0.99
CA PHE A 193 -7.85 -12.17 0.34
C PHE A 193 -9.28 -12.45 0.80
N TRP A 194 -10.19 -11.49 0.64
CA TRP A 194 -11.62 -11.71 0.93
C TRP A 194 -12.21 -12.83 0.08
N GLN A 195 -11.91 -12.87 -1.22
CA GLN A 195 -12.36 -13.94 -2.12
C GLN A 195 -11.88 -15.31 -1.65
N ILE A 196 -10.61 -15.45 -1.27
CA ILE A 196 -10.06 -16.70 -0.68
C ILE A 196 -10.84 -17.08 0.58
N GLY A 197 -11.07 -16.11 1.47
CA GLY A 197 -11.88 -16.30 2.67
C GLY A 197 -13.27 -16.85 2.36
N PHE A 198 -13.97 -16.28 1.39
CA PHE A 198 -15.31 -16.72 1.00
C PHE A 198 -15.35 -18.09 0.33
N VAL A 199 -14.37 -18.42 -0.51
CA VAL A 199 -14.34 -19.69 -1.24
C VAL A 199 -13.93 -20.85 -0.32
N LEU A 200 -12.89 -20.67 0.50
CA LEU A 200 -12.34 -21.76 1.33
C LEU A 200 -12.97 -21.84 2.72
N TYR A 201 -13.45 -20.73 3.28
CA TYR A 201 -13.85 -20.61 4.67
C TYR A 201 -15.20 -19.90 4.82
N SER A 202 -16.12 -20.11 3.88
CA SER A 202 -17.41 -19.43 3.86
C SER A 202 -18.17 -19.60 5.18
N PRO A 203 -18.56 -18.50 5.87
CA PRO A 203 -19.30 -18.62 7.13
C PRO A 203 -20.73 -19.16 6.96
N HIS A 204 -21.36 -18.89 5.81
CA HIS A 204 -22.75 -19.25 5.51
C HIS A 204 -22.97 -19.66 4.03
N GLY A 205 -21.91 -19.84 3.25
CA GLY A 205 -22.01 -20.10 1.81
C GLY A 205 -21.87 -21.57 1.44
N GLN A 206 -22.03 -21.83 0.15
CA GLN A 206 -21.90 -23.16 -0.44
C GLN A 206 -20.46 -23.69 -0.31
N VAL A 207 -20.32 -24.96 0.03
CA VAL A 207 -19.02 -25.65 0.02
C VAL A 207 -18.61 -25.90 -1.42
N TRP A 208 -17.43 -25.42 -1.79
CA TRP A 208 -16.88 -25.57 -3.13
C TRP A 208 -16.20 -26.93 -3.30
N ASP A 209 -16.40 -27.58 -4.44
CA ASP A 209 -15.59 -28.73 -4.82
C ASP A 209 -14.17 -28.25 -5.17
N GLN A 210 -13.21 -28.66 -4.35
CA GLN A 210 -11.81 -28.24 -4.49
C GLN A 210 -11.04 -28.99 -5.58
N SER A 211 -11.64 -30.03 -6.16
CA SER A 211 -11.08 -30.81 -7.27
C SER A 211 -11.70 -30.47 -8.63
N ASP A 212 -12.80 -29.71 -8.65
CA ASP A 212 -13.48 -29.32 -9.88
C ASP A 212 -12.68 -28.26 -10.66
N HIS A 213 -12.36 -28.59 -11.90
CA HIS A 213 -11.66 -27.70 -12.83
C HIS A 213 -12.49 -26.46 -13.18
N ASN A 214 -13.82 -26.56 -13.25
CA ASN A 214 -14.68 -25.43 -13.59
C ASN A 214 -14.60 -24.33 -12.53
N ASN A 215 -14.47 -24.72 -11.25
CA ASN A 215 -14.25 -23.77 -10.15
C ASN A 215 -12.93 -23.02 -10.33
N MET A 216 -11.86 -23.68 -10.79
CA MET A 216 -10.58 -23.00 -11.08
C MET A 216 -10.70 -22.01 -12.23
N MET A 217 -11.38 -22.39 -13.32
CA MET A 217 -11.64 -21.48 -14.44
C MET A 217 -12.45 -20.27 -14.00
N PHE A 218 -13.52 -20.49 -13.23
CA PHE A 218 -14.38 -19.42 -12.71
C PHE A 218 -13.60 -18.46 -11.80
N VAL A 219 -12.83 -18.99 -10.85
CA VAL A 219 -12.00 -18.17 -9.96
C VAL A 219 -10.96 -17.35 -10.74
N THR A 220 -10.35 -17.92 -11.78
CA THR A 220 -9.42 -17.18 -12.65
C THR A 220 -10.10 -15.99 -13.34
N MET A 221 -11.33 -16.19 -13.82
CA MET A 221 -12.14 -15.11 -14.38
C MET A 221 -12.49 -14.06 -13.31
N CYS A 222 -12.89 -14.47 -12.10
CA CYS A 222 -13.15 -13.56 -10.99
C CYS A 222 -11.92 -12.71 -10.65
N PHE A 223 -10.71 -13.27 -10.67
CA PHE A 223 -9.48 -12.51 -10.42
C PHE A 223 -9.33 -11.33 -11.40
N SER A 224 -9.64 -11.58 -12.67
CA SER A 224 -9.60 -10.55 -13.72
C SER A 224 -10.68 -9.48 -13.50
N TRP A 225 -11.87 -9.85 -13.01
CA TRP A 225 -12.90 -8.89 -12.62
C TRP A 225 -12.49 -8.03 -11.43
N HIS A 226 -11.87 -8.63 -10.40
CA HIS A 226 -11.32 -7.88 -9.27
C HIS A 226 -10.27 -6.86 -9.73
N LEU A 227 -9.38 -7.25 -10.66
CA LEU A 227 -8.39 -6.34 -11.24
C LEU A 227 -9.08 -5.19 -11.99
N ALA A 228 -10.07 -5.48 -12.84
CA ALA A 228 -10.82 -4.46 -13.56
C ALA A 228 -11.51 -3.47 -12.61
N VAL A 229 -12.19 -3.98 -11.57
CA VAL A 229 -12.83 -3.17 -10.55
C VAL A 229 -11.82 -2.32 -9.79
N ALA A 230 -10.67 -2.89 -9.39
CA ALA A 230 -9.61 -2.14 -8.73
C ALA A 230 -9.10 -0.97 -9.59
N MET A 231 -8.88 -1.19 -10.89
CA MET A 231 -8.49 -0.13 -11.83
C MET A 231 -9.55 0.96 -11.95
N VAL A 232 -10.84 0.59 -12.03
CA VAL A 232 -11.96 1.55 -12.08
C VAL A 232 -12.03 2.37 -10.80
N ILE A 233 -11.91 1.74 -9.62
CA ILE A 233 -11.90 2.43 -8.33
C ILE A 233 -10.76 3.45 -8.27
N VAL A 234 -9.53 3.03 -8.61
CA VAL A 234 -8.36 3.92 -8.58
C VAL A 234 -8.53 5.10 -9.53
N SER A 235 -9.00 4.84 -10.75
CA SER A 235 -9.26 5.87 -11.76
C SER A 235 -10.34 6.85 -11.32
N GLY A 236 -11.42 6.33 -10.74
CA GLY A 236 -12.53 7.13 -10.21
C GLY A 236 -12.11 8.04 -9.06
N ILE A 237 -11.34 7.52 -8.10
CA ILE A 237 -10.79 8.31 -6.99
C ILE A 237 -9.85 9.39 -7.52
N TYR A 238 -8.93 9.04 -8.44
CA TYR A 238 -8.01 10.00 -9.04
C TYR A 238 -8.75 11.14 -9.75
N ALA A 239 -9.77 10.80 -10.56
CA ALA A 239 -10.60 11.76 -11.26
C ALA A 239 -11.36 12.67 -10.27
N ALA A 240 -12.00 12.08 -9.25
CA ALA A 240 -12.73 12.83 -8.23
C ALA A 240 -11.83 13.82 -7.47
N VAL A 241 -10.68 13.36 -6.99
CA VAL A 241 -9.70 14.22 -6.29
C VAL A 241 -9.23 15.35 -7.19
N THR A 242 -8.88 15.05 -8.44
CA THR A 242 -8.42 16.06 -9.41
C THR A 242 -9.52 17.09 -9.70
N CYS A 243 -10.77 16.65 -9.88
CA CYS A 243 -11.92 17.54 -10.07
C CYS A 243 -12.16 18.44 -8.87
N VAL A 244 -12.13 17.89 -7.64
CA VAL A 244 -12.29 18.66 -6.41
C VAL A 244 -11.19 19.72 -6.29
N VAL A 245 -9.91 19.35 -6.46
CA VAL A 245 -8.81 20.31 -6.38
C VAL A 245 -8.95 21.41 -7.43
N ARG A 246 -9.26 21.06 -8.69
CA ARG A 246 -9.49 22.05 -9.76
C ARG A 246 -10.65 22.99 -9.45
N SER A 247 -11.77 22.46 -8.94
CA SER A 247 -12.94 23.27 -8.58
C SER A 247 -12.65 24.25 -7.44
N ARG A 248 -11.85 23.84 -6.44
CA ARG A 248 -11.41 24.71 -5.34
C ARG A 248 -10.49 25.82 -5.84
N LEU A 249 -9.55 25.50 -6.73
CA LEU A 249 -8.66 26.50 -7.32
C LEU A 249 -9.42 27.56 -8.13
N ARG A 250 -10.45 27.15 -8.90
CA ARG A 250 -11.31 28.10 -9.64
C ARG A 250 -12.12 29.04 -8.74
N ARG A 251 -12.39 28.65 -7.49
CA ARG A 251 -13.14 29.48 -6.53
C ARG A 251 -12.29 30.50 -5.80
N ILE A 252 -10.96 30.41 -5.86
CA ILE A 252 -10.06 31.42 -5.30
C ILE A 252 -9.95 32.52 -6.36
N PRO A 253 -10.50 33.73 -6.15
CA PRO A 253 -10.33 34.82 -7.10
C PRO A 253 -8.84 35.11 -7.27
N PRO A 254 -8.39 35.56 -8.46
CA PRO A 254 -7.05 36.12 -8.58
C PRO A 254 -6.99 37.33 -7.66
N MET A 255 -6.39 37.18 -6.48
CA MET A 255 -6.13 38.28 -5.58
C MET A 255 -5.32 39.30 -6.35
N GLU A 256 -5.87 40.51 -6.51
CA GLU A 256 -5.32 41.59 -7.32
C GLU A 256 -3.83 41.75 -7.02
N MET A 257 -2.99 41.33 -7.97
CA MET A 257 -1.57 41.67 -8.02
C MET A 257 -1.41 43.06 -8.64
N GLY A 258 -2.25 43.99 -8.21
CA GLY A 258 -2.45 45.31 -8.81
C GLY A 258 -2.13 46.42 -7.83
N LEU A 259 -0.96 46.40 -7.19
CA LEU A 259 -0.49 47.55 -6.39
C LEU A 259 1.03 47.54 -6.19
N LEU A 260 1.79 47.32 -7.28
CA LEU A 260 3.15 47.83 -7.40
C LEU A 260 3.28 48.43 -8.81
N LYS A 261 2.64 49.60 -8.98
CA LYS A 261 2.95 50.49 -10.09
C LYS A 261 4.43 50.88 -9.93
N PRO A 262 5.32 50.61 -10.89
CA PRO A 262 6.65 51.21 -10.86
C PRO A 262 6.43 52.72 -10.95
N ARG A 263 6.91 53.45 -9.95
CA ARG A 263 7.00 54.90 -10.01
C ARG A 263 8.02 55.20 -11.12
N GLU A 264 7.52 55.47 -12.32
CA GLU A 264 8.28 56.15 -13.37
C GLU A 264 8.88 57.40 -12.73
N ARG A 265 10.20 57.41 -12.55
CA ARG A 265 10.96 58.64 -12.41
C ARG A 265 11.31 59.06 -13.84
N GLU A 266 10.78 60.21 -14.22
CA GLU A 266 11.06 60.92 -15.46
C GLU A 266 12.57 61.11 -15.67
N PRO A 267 13.02 61.24 -16.93
CA PRO A 267 14.39 61.61 -17.24
C PRO A 267 14.56 63.12 -17.05
N GLU A 268 15.38 63.54 -16.07
CA GLU A 268 15.98 64.87 -16.12
C GLU A 268 17.22 64.81 -17.01
N SER A 269 17.09 65.45 -18.16
CA SER A 269 18.15 65.87 -19.06
C SER A 269 18.85 67.14 -18.57
N GLU A 270 20.01 67.40 -19.18
CA GLU A 270 20.83 68.63 -19.16
C GLU A 270 21.88 68.64 -18.02
N ASP A 271 23.16 68.38 -18.31
CA ASP A 271 24.18 69.14 -19.07
C ASP A 271 25.05 70.00 -18.15
N GLU A 272 26.32 70.10 -18.55
CA GLU A 272 27.39 70.98 -18.04
C GLU A 272 28.01 70.64 -16.67
N VAL A 273 29.29 70.85 -16.33
CA VAL A 273 30.60 71.11 -16.98
C VAL A 273 31.57 71.19 -15.77
N LEU A 274 32.81 70.71 -15.92
CA LEU A 274 33.99 70.85 -15.03
C LEU A 274 34.04 70.03 -13.72
#